data_AF-A0A9X4R0G7-F1
#
_entry.id   AF-A0A9X4R0G7-F1
#
_cell.length_a   1.000
_cell.length_b   1.000
_cell.length_c   1.000
_cell.angle_alpha   90.00
_cell.angle_beta   90.00
_cell.angle_gamma   90.00
#
_symmetry.space_group_name_H-M   'P 1'
#
loop_
_entity.id
_entity.type
_entity.pdbx_description
1 polymer ?
#
loop_
_entity_poly.entity_id
_entity_poly.type
_entity_poly.pdbx_seq_one_letter_code
_entity_poly.pdbx_strand_id
1 'polypeptide(L)'
;MKKLLTHLIVALTLAIILFLTTLLFDLFKSMHLTALLLNIDFLIDDNASNVILEFLIHVGITISLYASLYFIYKKWRNYYYIALTCVMISFLALYPLLIYMAVNPVFQFHFMGYICWIIAHIIFLVCTHRAIKFMESKL
;
A
#
# COMPACT_ATOMS: atom_id res chain seq x y z
N MET A 1 -13.36 20.72 8.39
CA MET A 1 -11.93 20.83 8.02
C MET A 1 -11.01 20.02 8.93
N LYS A 2 -11.02 20.20 10.26
CA LYS A 2 -10.13 19.46 11.19
C LYS A 2 -10.19 17.92 11.03
N LYS A 3 -11.40 17.35 10.95
CA LYS A 3 -11.62 15.90 10.78
C LYS A 3 -11.03 15.34 9.48
N LEU A 4 -11.25 16.03 8.36
CA LEU A 4 -10.73 15.64 7.05
C LEU A 4 -9.20 15.68 7.05
N LEU A 5 -8.61 16.74 7.60
CA LEU A 5 -7.16 16.88 7.73
C LEU A 5 -6.57 15.72 8.54
N THR A 6 -7.21 15.31 9.64
CA THR A 6 -6.73 14.16 10.43
C THR A 6 -6.76 12.85 9.63
N HIS A 7 -7.83 12.59 8.86
CA HIS A 7 -7.88 11.41 7.98
C HIS A 7 -6.77 11.42 6.91
N LEU A 8 -6.48 12.59 6.33
CA LEU A 8 -5.40 12.74 5.35
C LEU A 8 -4.03 12.49 5.99
N ILE A 9 -3.77 13.03 7.18
CA ILE A 9 -2.53 12.80 7.92
C ILE A 9 -2.36 11.30 8.24
N VAL A 10 -3.44 10.63 8.66
CA VAL A 10 -3.42 9.18 8.90
C VAL A 10 -3.07 8.40 7.64
N ALA A 11 -3.75 8.68 6.52
CA ALA A 11 -3.48 8.01 5.25
C ALA A 11 -2.05 8.24 4.75
N LEU A 12 -1.55 9.48 4.86
CA LEU A 12 -0.15 9.80 4.52
C LEU A 12 0.83 9.05 5.41
N THR A 13 0.55 8.98 6.71
CA THR A 13 1.39 8.22 7.67
C THR A 13 1.41 6.74 7.30
N LEU A 14 0.28 6.17 6.91
CA LEU A 14 0.19 4.76 6.47
C LEU A 14 1.00 4.50 5.19
N ALA A 15 0.94 5.42 4.20
CA ALA A 15 1.75 5.33 2.98
C ALA A 15 3.24 5.37 3.31
N ILE A 16 3.66 6.29 4.19
CA ILE A 16 5.05 6.39 4.65
C ILE A 16 5.48 5.13 5.39
N ILE A 17 4.64 4.56 6.26
CA ILE A 17 4.98 3.31 6.97
C ILE A 17 5.21 2.17 5.97
N LEU A 18 4.35 2.00 4.98
CA LEU A 18 4.49 0.94 3.98
C LEU A 18 5.75 1.14 3.13
N PHE A 19 6.01 2.39 2.70
CA PHE A 19 7.22 2.77 1.98
C PHE A 19 8.48 2.49 2.80
N LEU A 20 8.54 2.92 4.06
CA LEU A 20 9.70 2.67 4.92
C LEU A 20 9.89 1.18 5.23
N THR A 21 8.81 0.41 5.34
CA THR A 21 8.89 -1.03 5.59
C THR A 21 9.47 -1.77 4.38
N THR A 22 9.04 -1.40 3.17
CA THR A 22 9.60 -1.97 1.93
C THR A 22 11.05 -1.53 1.71
N LEU A 23 11.39 -0.27 2.02
CA LEU A 23 12.76 0.24 1.99
C LEU A 23 13.68 -0.51 2.96
N LEU A 24 13.19 -0.81 4.16
CA LEU A 24 13.92 -1.61 5.13
C LEU A 24 14.15 -3.03 4.61
N PHE A 25 13.16 -3.63 3.93
CA PHE A 25 13.33 -4.95 3.33
C PHE A 25 14.28 -4.95 2.13
N ASP A 26 14.40 -3.85 1.41
CA ASP A 26 15.38 -3.72 0.32
C ASP A 26 16.84 -3.66 0.81
N LEU A 27 17.07 -3.45 2.11
CA LEU A 27 18.41 -3.64 2.70
C LEU A 27 18.86 -5.10 2.62
N PHE A 28 17.92 -6.05 2.54
CA PHE A 28 18.21 -7.43 2.20
C PHE A 28 18.38 -7.53 0.68
N LYS A 29 19.52 -8.08 0.23
CA LYS A 29 19.90 -8.09 -1.19
C LYS A 29 18.75 -8.55 -2.12
N SER A 30 18.65 -7.87 -3.26
CA SER A 30 17.90 -8.25 -4.47
C SER A 30 16.37 -8.37 -4.36
N MET A 31 15.70 -7.61 -3.50
CA MET A 31 14.22 -7.66 -3.42
C MET A 31 13.50 -6.56 -4.23
N HIS A 32 14.11 -5.37 -4.37
CA HIS A 32 13.57 -4.22 -5.12
C HIS A 32 12.09 -3.90 -4.82
N LEU A 33 11.62 -4.15 -3.60
CA LEU A 33 10.23 -4.03 -3.18
C LEU A 33 9.74 -2.59 -3.18
N THR A 34 10.59 -1.64 -2.81
CA THR A 34 10.23 -0.21 -2.84
C THR A 34 10.02 0.26 -4.27
N ALA A 35 10.93 -0.13 -5.17
CA ALA A 35 10.79 0.16 -6.58
C ALA A 35 9.54 -0.52 -7.16
N LEU A 36 9.29 -1.79 -6.81
CA LEU A 36 8.09 -2.51 -7.25
C LEU A 36 6.79 -1.92 -6.69
N LEU A 37 6.81 -1.43 -5.43
CA LEU A 37 5.68 -0.78 -4.77
C LEU A 37 5.26 0.51 -5.50
N LEU A 38 6.25 1.22 -6.03
CA LEU A 38 6.09 2.49 -6.74
C LEU A 38 5.97 2.32 -8.27
N ASN A 39 6.23 1.12 -8.78
CA ASN A 39 6.37 0.89 -10.21
C ASN A 39 5.11 1.26 -11.00
N ILE A 40 5.29 2.12 -12.01
CA ILE A 40 4.27 2.53 -12.97
C ILE A 40 4.78 2.47 -14.41
N ASP A 41 5.89 1.78 -14.66
CA ASP A 41 6.53 1.65 -15.98
C ASP A 41 5.59 1.08 -17.06
N PHE A 42 4.60 0.30 -16.66
CA PHE A 42 3.56 -0.26 -17.52
C PHE A 42 2.45 0.75 -17.88
N LEU A 43 2.39 1.90 -17.21
CA LEU A 43 1.39 2.96 -17.41
C LEU A 43 2.00 4.21 -18.07
N ILE A 44 3.22 4.58 -17.69
CA ILE A 44 3.88 5.82 -18.09
C ILE A 44 5.27 5.48 -18.60
N ASP A 45 5.66 6.11 -19.70
CA ASP A 45 7.00 5.96 -20.29
C ASP A 45 8.07 6.34 -19.26
N ASP A 46 9.14 5.53 -19.17
CA ASP A 46 10.16 5.62 -18.11
C ASP A 46 10.81 7.02 -18.10
N ASN A 47 11.02 7.60 -19.27
CA ASN A 47 11.57 8.95 -19.47
C ASN A 47 10.68 10.09 -18.95
N ALA A 48 9.38 9.83 -18.75
CA ALA A 48 8.42 10.80 -18.23
C ALA A 48 8.08 10.59 -16.75
N SER A 49 8.51 9.45 -16.17
CA SER A 49 8.29 9.12 -14.78
C SER A 49 9.41 9.67 -13.88
N ASN A 50 9.07 10.00 -12.65
CA ASN A 50 10.05 10.34 -11.61
C ASN A 50 9.49 9.82 -10.28
N VAL A 51 10.37 9.39 -9.38
CA VAL A 51 10.07 8.86 -8.04
C VAL A 51 9.07 9.71 -7.26
N ILE A 52 9.09 11.04 -7.43
CA ILE A 52 8.11 11.93 -6.78
C ILE A 52 6.69 11.65 -7.29
N LEU A 53 6.50 11.53 -8.60
CA LEU A 53 5.20 11.24 -9.20
C LEU A 53 4.71 9.85 -8.79
N GLU A 54 5.59 8.86 -8.85
CA GLU A 54 5.29 7.48 -8.44
C GLU A 54 4.83 7.42 -6.99
N PHE A 55 5.55 8.12 -6.10
CA PHE A 55 5.18 8.21 -4.70
C PHE A 55 3.85 8.94 -4.49
N LEU A 56 3.58 10.01 -5.24
CA LEU A 56 2.29 10.71 -5.17
C LEU A 56 1.11 9.82 -5.62
N ILE A 57 1.30 9.03 -6.67
CA ILE A 57 0.30 8.03 -7.11
C ILE A 57 0.09 6.99 -6.00
N HIS A 58 1.15 6.47 -5.41
CA HIS A 58 1.08 5.53 -4.29
C HIS A 58 0.32 6.11 -3.08
N VAL A 59 0.58 7.37 -2.72
CA VAL A 59 -0.16 8.09 -1.68
C VAL A 59 -1.65 8.21 -2.06
N GLY A 60 -1.96 8.52 -3.33
CA GLY A 60 -3.34 8.59 -3.83
C GLY A 60 -4.09 7.25 -3.69
N ILE A 61 -3.44 6.14 -4.06
CA ILE A 61 -3.98 4.78 -3.89
C ILE A 61 -4.21 4.48 -2.41
N THR A 62 -3.25 4.82 -1.55
CA THR A 62 -3.35 4.61 -0.10
C THR A 62 -4.50 5.39 0.52
N ILE A 63 -4.68 6.66 0.15
CA ILE A 63 -5.82 7.49 0.58
C ILE A 63 -7.13 6.85 0.14
N SER A 64 -7.22 6.40 -1.11
CA SER A 64 -8.43 5.79 -1.69
C SER A 64 -8.80 4.48 -0.98
N LEU A 65 -7.81 3.65 -0.69
CA LEU A 65 -7.98 2.40 0.05
C LEU A 65 -8.41 2.65 1.49
N TYR A 66 -7.72 3.56 2.20
CA TYR A 66 -8.06 3.95 3.57
C TYR A 66 -9.48 4.52 3.66
N ALA A 67 -9.84 5.43 2.75
CA ALA A 67 -11.17 6.03 2.72
C ALA A 67 -12.26 4.99 2.50
N SER A 68 -12.04 4.06 1.56
CA SER A 68 -12.94 2.93 1.30
C SER A 68 -13.13 2.05 2.54
N LEU A 69 -12.03 1.66 3.19
CA LEU A 69 -12.08 0.83 4.40
C LEU A 69 -12.73 1.56 5.58
N TYR A 70 -12.47 2.85 5.76
CA TYR A 70 -13.12 3.67 6.79
C TYR A 70 -14.63 3.79 6.53
N PHE A 71 -15.03 4.01 5.28
CA PHE A 71 -16.45 4.08 4.90
C PHE A 71 -17.16 2.75 5.19
N ILE A 72 -16.57 1.62 4.79
CA ILE A 72 -17.11 0.28 5.08
C ILE A 72 -17.20 0.07 6.59
N TYR A 73 -16.16 0.42 7.36
CA TYR A 73 -16.17 0.29 8.81
C TYR A 73 -17.35 1.05 9.44
N LYS A 74 -17.62 2.26 8.95
CA LYS A 74 -18.67 3.14 9.49
C LYS A 74 -20.08 2.73 9.09
N LYS A 75 -20.29 2.31 7.83
CA LYS A 75 -21.64 2.02 7.28
C LYS A 75 -22.00 0.54 7.32
N TRP A 76 -21.01 -0.32 7.18
CA TRP A 76 -21.17 -1.77 6.96
C TRP A 76 -20.21 -2.55 7.87
N ARG A 77 -20.21 -2.22 9.17
CA ARG A 77 -19.27 -2.78 10.16
C ARG A 77 -19.18 -4.31 10.14
N ASN A 78 -20.29 -5.01 9.91
CA ASN A 78 -20.33 -6.47 9.81
C ASN A 78 -19.48 -7.02 8.65
N TYR A 79 -19.33 -6.25 7.57
CA TYR A 79 -18.56 -6.62 6.37
C TYR A 79 -17.11 -6.11 6.40
N TYR A 80 -16.72 -5.35 7.42
CA TYR A 80 -15.40 -4.73 7.48
C TYR A 80 -14.25 -5.76 7.50
N TYR A 81 -14.40 -6.85 8.25
CA TYR A 81 -13.38 -7.90 8.28
C TYR A 81 -13.29 -8.65 6.95
N ILE A 82 -14.43 -8.83 6.26
CA ILE A 82 -14.46 -9.38 4.90
C ILE A 82 -13.70 -8.46 3.95
N ALA A 83 -13.93 -7.14 4.03
CA ALA A 83 -13.20 -6.16 3.22
C ALA A 83 -11.69 -6.20 3.47
N LEU A 84 -11.25 -6.31 4.74
CA LEU A 84 -9.82 -6.49 5.05
C LEU A 84 -9.24 -7.77 4.41
N THR A 85 -9.97 -8.88 4.48
CA THR A 85 -9.55 -10.14 3.83
C THR A 85 -9.46 -9.98 2.32
N CYS A 86 -10.45 -9.34 1.68
CA CYS A 86 -10.41 -9.06 0.25
C CYS A 86 -9.18 -8.21 -0.13
N VAL A 87 -8.88 -7.17 0.64
CA VAL A 87 -7.69 -6.33 0.41
C VAL A 87 -6.40 -7.14 0.55
N MET A 88 -6.32 -8.03 1.54
CA MET A 88 -5.15 -8.91 1.70
C MET A 88 -4.99 -9.87 0.51
N ILE A 89 -6.08 -10.43 0.00
CA ILE A 89 -6.07 -11.27 -1.21
C ILE A 89 -5.58 -10.46 -2.41
N SER A 90 -6.02 -9.21 -2.55
CA SER A 90 -5.51 -8.32 -3.59
C SER A 90 -4.00 -8.09 -3.46
N PHE A 91 -3.47 -7.88 -2.25
CA PHE A 91 -2.02 -7.74 -2.05
C PHE A 91 -1.23 -9.01 -2.38
N LEU A 92 -1.80 -10.19 -2.10
CA LEU A 92 -1.21 -11.48 -2.49
C LEU A 92 -1.12 -11.62 -4.02
N ALA A 93 -2.13 -11.15 -4.74
CA ALA A 93 -2.16 -11.19 -6.21
C ALA A 93 -1.30 -10.08 -6.85
N LEU A 94 -1.21 -8.91 -6.20
CA LEU A 94 -0.53 -7.73 -6.75
C LEU A 94 0.96 -7.97 -6.96
N TYR A 95 1.66 -8.68 -6.07
CA TYR A 95 3.10 -8.90 -6.24
C TYR A 95 3.45 -9.63 -7.56
N PRO A 96 2.93 -10.84 -7.86
CA PRO A 96 3.20 -11.49 -9.13
C PRO A 96 2.62 -10.71 -10.32
N LEU A 97 1.49 -10.01 -10.14
CA LEU A 97 0.88 -9.23 -11.21
C LEU A 97 1.76 -8.04 -11.63
N LEU A 98 2.28 -7.28 -10.65
CA LEU A 98 3.15 -6.13 -10.91
C LEU A 98 4.46 -6.56 -11.58
N ILE A 99 5.02 -7.70 -11.19
CA ILE A 99 6.21 -8.28 -11.83
C ILE A 99 5.89 -8.73 -13.26
N TYR A 100 4.74 -9.37 -13.49
CA TYR A 100 4.32 -9.78 -14.82
C TYR A 100 4.10 -8.60 -15.77
N MET A 101 3.57 -7.49 -15.24
CA MET A 101 3.29 -6.28 -16.01
C MET A 101 4.52 -5.38 -16.19
N ALA A 102 5.53 -5.54 -15.33
CA ALA A 102 6.72 -4.69 -15.37
C ALA A 102 7.45 -4.79 -16.70
N VAL A 103 7.87 -3.63 -17.20
CA VAL A 103 8.68 -3.50 -18.42
C VAL A 103 10.16 -3.62 -18.06
N ASN A 104 10.56 -3.12 -16.88
CA ASN A 104 11.93 -3.15 -16.41
C ASN A 104 12.36 -4.58 -16.01
N PRO A 105 13.43 -5.15 -16.63
CA PRO A 105 13.86 -6.54 -16.40
C PRO A 105 14.48 -6.77 -15.02
N VAL A 106 14.73 -5.71 -14.23
CA VAL A 106 15.16 -5.81 -12.83
C VAL A 106 14.09 -6.47 -11.97
N PHE A 107 12.81 -6.35 -12.35
CA PHE A 107 11.72 -6.98 -11.62
C PHE A 107 11.59 -8.45 -12.01
N GLN A 108 12.03 -9.33 -11.12
CA GLN A 108 11.88 -10.77 -11.25
C GLN A 108 11.21 -11.35 -10.02
N PHE A 109 10.47 -12.45 -10.21
CA PHE A 109 9.79 -13.10 -9.10
C PHE A 109 10.80 -13.72 -8.14
N HIS A 110 10.82 -13.22 -6.92
CA HIS A 110 11.61 -13.78 -5.83
C HIS A 110 10.71 -14.17 -4.68
N PHE A 111 10.80 -15.44 -4.25
CA PHE A 111 9.96 -15.96 -3.16
C PHE A 111 10.17 -15.21 -1.84
N MET A 112 11.41 -14.84 -1.53
CA MET A 112 11.71 -14.04 -0.33
C MET A 112 11.12 -12.63 -0.44
N GLY A 113 11.20 -12.01 -1.62
CA GLY A 113 10.54 -10.72 -1.90
C GLY A 113 9.03 -10.82 -1.72
N TYR A 114 8.41 -11.91 -2.15
CA TYR A 114 6.98 -12.14 -1.95
C TYR A 114 6.60 -12.26 -0.47
N ILE A 115 7.39 -12.97 0.34
CA ILE A 115 7.17 -13.05 1.79
C ILE A 115 7.29 -11.67 2.43
N CYS A 116 8.34 -10.92 2.12
CA CYS A 116 8.56 -9.57 2.65
C CYS A 116 7.43 -8.61 2.21
N TRP A 117 6.97 -8.71 0.97
CA TRP A 117 5.81 -7.99 0.47
C TRP A 117 4.56 -8.28 1.32
N ILE A 118 4.26 -9.55 1.57
CA ILE A 118 3.12 -9.96 2.40
C ILE A 118 3.26 -9.40 3.82
N ILE A 119 4.44 -9.49 4.44
CA ILE A 119 4.68 -8.97 5.79
C ILE A 119 4.46 -7.46 5.84
N ALA A 120 5.00 -6.70 4.87
CA ALA A 120 4.82 -5.26 4.79
C ALA A 120 3.34 -4.87 4.72
N HIS A 121 2.57 -5.58 3.91
CA HIS A 121 1.13 -5.33 3.74
C HIS A 121 0.29 -5.77 4.94
N ILE A 122 0.69 -6.83 5.66
CA ILE A 122 0.07 -7.20 6.94
C ILE A 122 0.28 -6.07 7.96
N ILE A 123 1.51 -5.56 8.08
CA ILE A 123 1.82 -4.42 8.97
C ILE A 123 0.95 -3.22 8.60
N PHE A 124 0.88 -2.88 7.31
CA PHE A 124 0.02 -1.80 6.81
C PHE A 124 -1.46 -1.99 7.17
N LEU A 125 -2.03 -3.19 7.00
CA LEU A 125 -3.43 -3.48 7.34
C LEU A 125 -3.69 -3.41 8.84
N VAL A 126 -2.77 -3.90 9.67
CA VAL A 126 -2.87 -3.80 11.13
C VAL A 126 -2.85 -2.34 11.57
N CYS A 127 -1.94 -1.54 11.01
CA CYS A 127 -1.86 -0.10 11.26
C CYS A 127 -3.13 0.62 10.79
N THR A 128 -3.65 0.28 9.61
CA THR A 128 -4.89 0.81 9.06
C THR A 128 -6.08 0.51 9.97
N HIS A 129 -6.21 -0.73 10.44
CA HIS A 129 -7.26 -1.14 11.35
C HIS A 129 -7.22 -0.37 12.67
N ARG A 130 -6.04 -0.27 13.28
CA ARG A 130 -5.84 0.50 14.51
C ARG A 130 -6.15 1.98 14.31
N ALA A 131 -5.71 2.55 13.19
CA ALA A 131 -5.96 3.95 12.86
C ALA A 131 -7.47 4.22 12.66
N ILE A 132 -8.19 3.35 11.97
CA ILE A 132 -9.65 3.46 11.80
C ILE A 132 -10.36 3.40 13.16
N LYS A 133 -10.02 2.43 14.02
CA LYS A 133 -10.57 2.33 15.38
C LYS A 133 -10.28 3.58 16.22
N PHE A 134 -9.05 4.07 16.18
CA PHE A 134 -8.65 5.29 16.87
C PHE A 134 -9.45 6.50 16.41
N MET A 135 -9.60 6.67 15.09
CA MET A 135 -10.38 7.75 14.52
C MET A 135 -11.84 7.68 14.96
N GLU A 136 -12.48 6.51 14.93
CA GLU A 136 -13.87 6.40 15.38
C GLU A 136 -14.03 6.58 16.89
N SER A 137 -13.03 6.24 17.70
CA SER A 137 -13.10 6.42 19.16
C SER A 137 -12.97 7.88 19.62
N LYS A 138 -12.38 8.75 18.80
CA LYS A 138 -12.11 10.17 19.12
C LYS A 138 -13.05 11.15 18.41
N LEU A 139 -14.01 10.66 17.64
CA LEU A 139 -14.87 11.44 16.75
C LEU A 139 -16.35 11.14 16.98
#